data_AF-A0A941CS79-F1
#
_entry.id   AF-A0A941CS79-F1
#
_cell.length_a   1.000
_cell.length_b   1.000
_cell.length_c   1.000
_cell.angle_alpha   90.00
_cell.angle_beta   90.00
_cell.angle_gamma   90.00
#
_symmetry.space_group_name_H-M   'P 1'
#
loop_
_entity.id
_entity.type
_entity.pdbx_description
1 polymer ?
#
loop_
_entity_poly.entity_id
_entity_poly.type
_entity_poly.pdbx_seq_one_letter_code
_entity_poly.pdbx_strand_id
1 'polypeptide(L)' 'MKEAFERYIHFYNHQRYQKRLNGLSPIEYRTKAI' A
#
# COMPACT_ATOMS: atom_id res chain seq x y z
N MET A 1 10.02 5.54 -17.98
CA MET A 1 10.01 4.15 -17.48
C MET A 1 10.11 4.08 -15.96
N LYS A 2 11.14 4.65 -15.33
CA LYS A 2 11.35 4.61 -13.87
C LYS A 2 10.19 5.20 -13.05
N GLU A 3 9.67 6.36 -13.46
CA GLU A 3 8.62 7.04 -12.71
C GLU A 3 7.29 6.26 -12.65
N ALA A 4 6.93 5.56 -13.73
CA ALA A 4 5.70 4.77 -13.76
C ALA A 4 5.78 3.60 -12.76
N PHE A 5 6.96 3.00 -12.64
CA PHE A 5 7.24 1.95 -11.67
C PHE A 5 7.21 2.47 -10.23
N GLU A 6 7.82 3.63 -9.96
CA GLU A 6 7.79 4.27 -8.65
C GLU A 6 6.36 4.65 -8.24
N ARG A 7 5.57 5.21 -9.17
CA ARG A 7 4.15 5.50 -8.95
C ARG A 7 3.36 4.24 -8.66
N TYR A 8 3.62 3.14 -9.38
CA TYR A 8 2.96 1.87 -9.12
C TYR A 8 3.29 1.30 -7.74
N ILE A 9 4.57 1.34 -7.34
CA ILE A 9 5.00 0.90 -6.00
C ILE A 9 4.34 1.75 -4.91
N HIS A 10 4.35 3.07 -5.07
CA HIS A 10 3.74 3.97 -4.10
C HIS A 10 2.24 3.71 -3.96
N PHE A 11 1.52 3.61 -5.09
CA PHE A 11 0.11 3.23 -5.10
C PHE A 11 -0.11 1.90 -4.38
N TYR A 12 0.70 0.88 -4.69
CA TYR A 12 0.56 -0.43 -4.09
C TYR A 12 0.70 -0.39 -2.57
N ASN A 13 1.69 0.35 -2.05
CA ASN A 13 2.01 0.39 -0.62
C ASN A 13 1.10 1.30 0.22
N HIS A 14 0.60 2.40 -0.35
CA HIS A 14 -0.10 3.44 0.41
C HIS A 14 -1.58 3.61 0.06
N GLN A 15 -1.98 3.25 -1.16
CA GLN A 15 -3.31 3.62 -1.67
C GLN A 15 -4.14 2.41 -2.10
N ARG A 16 -3.52 1.24 -2.25
CA ARG A 16 -4.22 0.02 -2.64
C ARG A 16 -5.24 -0.38 -1.59
N TYR A 17 -6.51 -0.34 -1.96
CA TYR A 17 -7.59 -0.87 -1.13
C TYR A 17 -7.45 -2.38 -0.94
N GLN A 18 -7.47 -2.81 0.32
CA GLN A 18 -7.45 -4.23 0.68
C GLN A 18 -8.56 -4.55 1.69
N LYS A 19 -9.65 -5.17 1.18
CA LYS A 19 -10.79 -5.60 2.01
C LYS A 19 -10.37 -6.49 3.19
N ARG A 20 -9.38 -7.37 2.99
CA ARG A 20 -8.84 -8.26 4.03
C ARG A 20 -8.09 -7.54 5.16
N LEU A 21 -7.65 -6.31 4.92
CA LEU A 21 -6.93 -5.50 5.89
C LEU A 21 -7.86 -4.47 6.55
N ASN A 22 -9.17 -4.69 6.51
CA ASN A 22 -10.18 -3.76 7.03
C ASN A 22 -10.05 -2.34 6.44
N GLY A 23 -9.70 -2.25 5.15
CA GLY A 23 -9.55 -0.97 4.45
C GLY A 23 -8.21 -0.27 4.67
N LEU A 24 -7.30 -0.84 5.46
CA LEU A 24 -5.94 -0.33 5.63
C LEU A 24 -5.09 -0.61 4.38
N SER A 25 -4.18 0.31 4.07
CA SER A 25 -3.10 0.07 3.12
C SER A 25 -2.07 -0.94 3.68
N PRO A 26 -1.23 -1.56 2.84
CA PRO A 26 -0.21 -2.50 3.32
C PRO A 26 0.69 -1.93 4.42
N ILE A 27 1.10 -0.67 4.31
CA ILE A 27 2.00 -0.06 5.29
C ILE A 27 1.28 0.18 6.62
N GLU A 28 0.05 0.69 6.60
CA GLU A 28 -0.76 0.91 7.80
C GLU A 28 -1.09 -0.39 8.54
N TYR A 29 -1.29 -1.47 7.79
CA TYR A 29 -1.49 -2.78 8.39
C TYR A 29 -0.21 -3.27 9.10
N ARG A 30 0.96 -3.09 8.48
CA ARG A 30 2.25 -3.47 9.08
C ARG A 30 2.57 -2.66 10.34
N THR A 31 2.26 -1.37 10.34
CA THR A 31 2.51 -0.51 11.52
C THR A 31 1.60 -0.86 12.70
N LYS A 32 0.41 -1.42 12.47
CA LYS A 32 -0.49 -1.92 13.53
C LYS A 32 -0.16 -3.33 14.02
N ALA A 33 0.61 -4.11 13.25
CA ALA A 33 1.03 -5.45 13.61
C ALA A 33 2.26 -5.48 14.53
N ILE A 34 2.87 -4.32 14.77
CA ILE A 34 3.91 -4.07 15.78
C ILE A 34 3.21 -3.58 17.05
#